data_AF-A0A965CGG4-F1
#
_entry.id   AF-A0A965CGG4-F1
#
_cell.length_a   1.000
_cell.length_b   1.000
_cell.length_c   1.000
_cell.angle_alpha   90.00
_cell.angle_beta   90.00
_cell.angle_gamma   90.00
#
_symmetry.space_group_name_H-M   'P 1'
#
loop_
_entity.id
_entity.type
_entity.pdbx_description
1 polymer ?
#
loop_
_entity_poly.entity_id
_entity_poly.type
_entity_poly.pdbx_seq_one_letter_code
_entity_poly.pdbx_strand_id
1 'polypeptide(L)' 'MDRPAEPDLRELMGIIGHDFADPSLLRLALVHRSYQSEHGEPDSNERLEFL' A
#
# COMPACT_ATOMS: atom_id res chain seq x y z
N MET A 1 -5.75 18.79 4.77
CA MET A 1 -6.02 17.40 4.41
C MET A 1 -5.36 16.55 5.48
N ASP A 2 -6.17 15.99 6.36
CA ASP A 2 -5.71 15.19 7.49
C ASP A 2 -5.17 13.87 6.94
N ARG A 3 -3.86 13.62 7.06
CA ARG A 3 -3.28 12.36 6.61
C ARG A 3 -3.75 11.31 7.61
N PRO A 4 -4.48 10.25 7.21
CA PRO A 4 -4.78 9.17 8.14
C PRO A 4 -3.47 8.64 8.72
N ALA A 5 -3.50 8.25 10.00
CA ALA A 5 -2.35 7.65 10.66
C ALA A 5 -1.77 6.54 9.77
N GLU A 6 -0.44 6.47 9.67
CA GLU A 6 0.22 5.51 8.81
C GLU A 6 -0.19 4.09 9.23
N PRO A 7 -0.76 3.28 8.31
CA PRO A 7 -1.35 2.00 8.68
C PRO A 7 -0.28 1.05 9.21
N ASP A 8 -0.60 0.30 10.28
CA ASP A 8 0.29 -0.73 10.80
C ASP A 8 0.32 -1.93 9.85
N LEU A 9 1.32 -1.94 8.97
CA LEU A 9 1.50 -3.00 8.00
C LEU A 9 1.81 -4.36 8.65
N ARG A 10 2.34 -4.40 9.88
CA ARG A 10 2.63 -5.67 10.56
C ARG A 10 1.36 -6.34 11.05
N GLU A 11 0.43 -5.56 11.60
CA GLU A 11 -0.89 -6.07 11.96
C GLU A 11 -1.59 -6.65 10.73
N LEU A 12 -1.56 -5.92 9.61
CA LEU A 12 -2.15 -6.38 8.36
C LEU A 12 -1.48 -7.67 7.82
N MET A 13 -0.15 -7.78 7.87
CA MET A 13 0.57 -9.01 7.51
C MET A 13 0.13 -10.19 8.38
N GLY A 14 -0.03 -9.97 9.68
CA GLY A 14 -0.54 -10.98 10.61
C GLY A 14 -1.97 -11.44 10.29
N ILE A 15 -2.84 -10.53 9.86
CA ILE A 15 -4.21 -10.83 9.44
C ILE A 15 -4.23 -11.61 8.12
N ILE A 16 -3.42 -11.20 7.13
CA ILE A 16 -3.32 -11.87 5.82
C ILE A 16 -2.62 -13.23 5.95
N GLY A 17 -1.81 -13.43 7.01
CA GLY A 17 -1.02 -14.64 7.22
C GLY A 17 0.18 -14.75 6.28
N HIS A 18 0.69 -13.61 5.79
CA HIS A 18 1.84 -13.54 4.92
C HIS A 18 2.77 -12.39 5.32
N ASP A 19 4.01 -12.74 5.64
CA ASP A 19 5.08 -11.79 5.92
C ASP A 19 5.77 -11.36 4.63
N PHE A 20 5.72 -10.06 4.33
CA PHE A 20 6.49 -9.49 3.24
C PHE A 20 7.91 -9.19 3.73
N ALA A 21 8.92 -9.70 3.02
CA ALA A 21 10.31 -9.36 3.28
C ALA A 21 10.60 -7.86 3.10
N ASP A 22 9.86 -7.20 2.20
CA ASP A 22 9.89 -5.76 1.98
C ASP A 22 8.47 -5.16 2.20
N PRO A 23 8.21 -4.51 3.35
CA PRO A 23 6.92 -3.88 3.63
C PRO A 23 6.55 -2.77 2.64
N SER A 24 7.51 -2.20 1.91
CA SER A 24 7.22 -1.16 0.92
C SER A 24 6.41 -1.71 -0.26
N LEU A 25 6.52 -3.00 -0.56
CA LEU A 25 5.69 -3.68 -1.57
C LEU A 25 4.24 -3.78 -1.12
N LEU A 26 3.99 -4.12 0.15
CA LEU A 26 2.63 -4.12 0.70
C LEU A 26 2.06 -2.70 0.70
N ARG A 27 2.85 -1.70 1.09
CA ARG A 27 2.43 -0.29 1.01
C ARG A 27 2.03 0.09 -0.42
N LEU A 28 2.85 -0.24 -1.41
CA LEU A 28 2.57 0.05 -2.82
C LEU A 28 1.32 -0.68 -3.32
N ALA A 29 1.13 -1.95 -2.93
CA ALA A 29 -0.05 -2.72 -3.28
C ALA A 29 -1.36 -2.12 -2.75
N LEU A 30 -1.30 -1.32 -1.68
CA LEU A 30 -2.45 -0.61 -1.11
C LEU A 30 -2.71 0.76 -1.76
N VAL A 31 -1.82 1.26 -2.61
CA VAL A 31 -2.00 2.55 -3.30
C VAL A 31 -2.81 2.36 -4.57
N HIS A 32 -4.12 2.61 -4.48
CA HIS A 32 -4.98 2.64 -5.65
C HIS A 32 -4.77 3.93 -6.48
N ARG A 33 -5.05 3.87 -7.80
CA ARG A 33 -4.90 4.99 -8.74
C ARG A 33 -5.65 6.28 -8.35
N SER A 34 -6.80 6.16 -7.69
CA SER A 34 -7.56 7.33 -7.21
C SER A 34 -6.77 8.06 -6.14
N TYR A 35 -6.27 7.32 -5.16
CA TYR A 35 -5.45 7.85 -4.08
C TYR A 35 -4.16 8.48 -4.61
N GLN A 36 -3.50 7.82 -5.57
CA GLN A 36 -2.31 8.35 -6.24
C GLN A 36 -2.59 9.71 -6.91
N SER A 37 -3.66 9.79 -7.70
CA SER A 37 -4.04 11.01 -8.42
C SER A 37 -4.38 12.17 -7.48
N GLU A 38 -5.01 11.87 -6.34
CA GLU A 38 -5.45 12.86 -5.36
C GLU A 38 -4.32 13.36 -4.44
N HIS A 39 -3.34 12.51 -4.14
CA HIS A 39 -2.30 12.80 -3.13
C HIS A 39 -0.89 12.96 -3.71
N GLY A 40 -0.72 12.77 -5.03
CA GLY A 40 0.56 12.90 -5.71
C GLY A 40 1.57 11.82 -5.33
N GLU A 41 1.08 10.61 -5.02
CA GLU A 41 1.99 9.47 -4.78
C GLU A 41 2.75 9.12 -6.07
N PRO A 42 4.02 8.68 -5.94
CA PRO A 42 4.87 8.41 -7.11
C PRO A 42 4.37 7.24 -7.97
N ASP A 43 3.79 6.21 -7.35
CA ASP A 43 3.34 4.99 -8.01
C ASP A 43 2.01 4.48 -7.41
N SER A 44 1.27 3.70 -8.21
CA SER A 44 0.07 2.94 -7.82
C SER A 44 0.31 1.42 -7.91
N ASN A 45 -0.64 0.65 -7.38
CA ASN A 45 -0.63 -0.81 -7.41
C ASN A 45 -0.86 -1.41 -8.82
N GLU A 46 -1.20 -0.62 -9.84
CA GLU A 46 -1.61 -1.11 -11.17
C GLU A 46 -0.56 -2.02 -11.83
N ARG A 47 0.74 -1.77 -11.60
CA ARG A 47 1.83 -2.62 -12.10
C ARG A 47 1.94 -3.96 -11.37
N LEU A 48 1.61 -3.97 -10.08
CA LEU A 48 1.61 -5.18 -9.26
C LEU A 48 0.38 -6.05 -9.54
N GLU A 49 -0.77 -5.44 -9.82
CA GLU A 49 -2.02 -6.15 -10.16
C GLU A 49 -1.94 -6.92 -11.49
N PHE A 50 -1.05 -6.52 -12.40
CA PHE A 50 -0.90 -7.17 -13.69
C PHE A 50 -0.08 -8.48 -13.64
N LEU A 51 0.78 -8.65 -12.63
CA LEU A 51 1.72 -9.77 -12.51
C LEU A 51 1.04 -11.07 -12.07
#